data_AF-A0A2P2MFF7-F1
#
_entry.id   AF-A0A2P2MFF7-F1
#
_cell.length_a   1.000
_cell.length_b   1.000
_cell.length_c   1.000
_cell.angle_alpha   90.00
_cell.angle_beta   90.00
_cell.angle_gamma   90.00
#
_symmetry.space_group_name_H-M   'P 1'
#
loop_
_entity.id
_entity.type
_entity.pdbx_description
1 polymer ?
#
loop_
_entity_poly.entity_id
_entity_poly.type
_entity_poly.pdbx_seq_one_letter_code
_entity_poly.pdbx_strand_id
1 'polypeptide(L)'
;MALHYGAMLRECIRHQSVARYVLESEHMKKFFDYIQIPNFDIAADAAATFKELLTRHKATVAEFLSKNYEWFFADYNSKLLESTNYITRRQAVKLLGDILLDRSNSFVMTRYVSSRDNLRILMNLLRESSKSIQTEAFHVFKVRTLTFVHA
;
A
#
# COMPACT_ATOMS: atom_id res chain seq x y z
N MET A 1 -14.08 10.91 -18.52
CA MET A 1 -12.89 10.36 -19.20
C MET A 1 -11.93 9.64 -18.27
N ALA A 2 -11.53 10.22 -17.12
CA ALA A 2 -10.60 9.58 -16.18
C ALA A 2 -10.98 8.13 -15.80
N LEU A 3 -12.25 7.88 -15.47
CA LEU A 3 -12.75 6.54 -15.12
C LEU A 3 -12.62 5.52 -16.26
N HIS A 4 -12.77 5.95 -17.52
CA HIS A 4 -12.58 5.07 -18.67
C HIS A 4 -11.11 4.70 -18.84
N TYR A 5 -10.20 5.66 -18.63
CA TYR A 5 -8.75 5.39 -18.65
C TYR A 5 -8.30 4.50 -17.50
N GLY A 6 -8.89 4.67 -16.31
CA GLY A 6 -8.65 3.78 -15.18
C GLY A 6 -9.08 2.35 -15.46
N ALA A 7 -10.27 2.15 -16.03
CA ALA A 7 -10.74 0.83 -16.45
C ALA A 7 -9.84 0.20 -17.53
N MET A 8 -9.47 0.95 -18.57
CA MET A 8 -8.55 0.47 -19.61
C MET A 8 -7.18 0.12 -19.02
N LEU A 9 -6.62 0.95 -18.15
CA LEU A 9 -5.34 0.69 -17.50
C LEU A 9 -5.41 -0.58 -16.64
N ARG A 10 -6.49 -0.79 -15.88
CA ARG A 10 -6.70 -2.00 -15.09
C ARG A 10 -6.74 -3.27 -15.95
N GLU A 11 -7.32 -3.21 -17.15
CA GLU A 11 -7.24 -4.32 -18.10
C GLU A 11 -5.81 -4.53 -18.62
N CYS A 12 -5.08 -3.46 -18.93
CA CYS A 12 -3.69 -3.58 -19.41
C CYS A 12 -2.73 -4.15 -18.36
N ILE A 13 -2.82 -3.72 -17.10
CA ILE A 13 -1.95 -4.22 -16.01
C ILE A 13 -2.23 -5.67 -15.62
N ARG A 14 -3.26 -6.31 -16.20
CA ARG A 14 -3.41 -7.77 -16.11
C ARG A 14 -2.22 -8.49 -16.75
N HIS A 15 -1.57 -7.86 -17.72
CA HIS A 15 -0.32 -8.35 -18.30
C HIS A 15 0.88 -7.89 -17.46
N GLN A 16 1.70 -8.85 -17.03
CA GLN A 16 2.85 -8.58 -16.16
C GLN A 16 3.85 -7.58 -16.76
N SER A 17 4.08 -7.62 -18.08
CA SER A 17 4.96 -6.69 -18.78
C SER A 17 4.51 -5.24 -18.64
N VAL A 18 3.21 -4.98 -18.78
CA VAL A 18 2.65 -3.63 -18.63
C VAL A 18 2.67 -3.20 -17.17
N ALA A 19 2.29 -4.09 -16.24
CA ALA A 19 2.34 -3.77 -14.81
C ALA A 19 3.77 -3.42 -14.38
N ARG A 20 4.78 -4.17 -14.84
CA ARG A 20 6.20 -3.88 -14.59
C ARG A 20 6.60 -2.52 -15.13
N TYR A 21 6.23 -2.21 -16.37
CA TYR A 21 6.51 -0.90 -16.98
C TYR A 21 5.92 0.26 -16.16
N VAL A 22 4.67 0.11 -15.69
CA VAL A 22 4.02 1.15 -14.87
C VAL A 22 4.71 1.28 -13.51
N LEU A 23 5.02 0.17 -12.83
CA LEU A 23 5.70 0.17 -11.52
C LEU A 23 7.08 0.82 -11.59
N GLU A 24 7.85 0.55 -12.65
CA GLU A 24 9.20 1.09 -12.83
C GLU A 24 9.20 2.54 -13.37
N SER A 25 8.04 3.08 -13.77
CA SER A 25 7.92 4.44 -14.28
C SER A 25 7.86 5.49 -13.17
N GLU A 26 8.29 6.73 -13.49
CA GLU A 26 8.12 7.88 -12.60
C GLU A 26 6.65 8.20 -12.29
N HIS A 27 5.72 7.72 -13.14
CA HIS A 27 4.29 7.92 -12.96
C HIS A 27 3.73 7.17 -11.75
N MET A 28 4.44 6.16 -11.24
CA MET A 28 4.03 5.45 -10.03
C MET A 28 3.86 6.40 -8.83
N LYS A 29 4.71 7.43 -8.71
CA LYS A 29 4.61 8.43 -7.63
C LYS A 29 3.33 9.26 -7.70
N LYS A 30 2.79 9.48 -8.90
CA LYS A 30 1.58 10.30 -9.09
C LYS A 30 0.34 9.65 -8.48
N PHE A 31 0.33 8.34 -8.27
CA PHE A 31 -0.79 7.65 -7.60
C PHE A 31 -1.03 8.18 -6.18
N PHE A 32 0.02 8.55 -5.45
CA PHE A 32 -0.14 9.11 -4.10
C PHE A 32 -0.92 10.44 -4.10
N ASP A 33 -0.81 11.20 -5.19
CA ASP A 33 -1.52 12.45 -5.36
C ASP A 33 -2.94 12.19 -5.92
N TYR A 34 -3.08 11.26 -6.88
CA TYR A 34 -4.37 10.90 -7.47
C TYR A 34 -5.37 10.32 -6.47
N ILE A 35 -4.89 9.50 -5.53
CA ILE A 35 -5.71 8.89 -4.46
C ILE A 35 -6.26 9.96 -3.49
N GLN A 36 -5.68 11.15 -3.47
CA GLN A 36 -6.06 12.22 -2.55
C GLN A 36 -6.81 13.38 -3.25
N ILE A 37 -7.16 13.22 -4.52
CA ILE A 37 -7.97 14.19 -5.26
C ILE A 37 -9.34 14.34 -4.56
N PRO A 38 -9.89 15.57 -4.44
CA PRO A 38 -11.18 15.80 -3.77
C PRO A 38 -12.37 15.07 -4.40
N ASN A 39 -12.29 14.76 -5.70
CA ASN A 39 -13.30 13.97 -6.40
C ASN A 39 -13.21 12.50 -5.99
N PHE A 40 -14.21 12.05 -5.24
CA PHE A 40 -14.28 10.70 -4.68
C PHE A 40 -14.19 9.59 -5.75
N ASP A 41 -14.94 9.70 -6.85
CA ASP A 41 -14.97 8.66 -7.88
C ASP A 41 -13.59 8.47 -8.52
N ILE A 42 -12.90 9.58 -8.83
CA ILE A 42 -11.56 9.55 -9.41
C ILE A 42 -10.54 9.00 -8.40
N ALA A 43 -10.60 9.47 -7.15
CA ALA A 43 -9.69 9.01 -6.09
C ALA A 43 -9.87 7.51 -5.80
N ALA A 44 -11.12 7.03 -5.73
CA ALA A 44 -11.44 5.63 -5.51
C ALA A 44 -10.98 4.75 -6.68
N ASP A 45 -11.15 5.21 -7.92
CA ASP A 45 -10.69 4.51 -9.13
C ASP A 45 -9.14 4.44 -9.19
N ALA A 46 -8.46 5.53 -8.84
CA ALA A 46 -7.02 5.57 -8.71
C ALA A 46 -6.52 4.61 -7.61
N ALA A 47 -7.19 4.60 -6.45
CA ALA A 47 -6.86 3.70 -5.35
C ALA A 47 -7.06 2.23 -5.72
N ALA A 48 -8.13 1.90 -6.47
CA ALA A 48 -8.37 0.55 -6.97
C ALA A 48 -7.26 0.09 -7.92
N THR A 49 -6.86 0.97 -8.84
CA THR A 49 -5.76 0.70 -9.79
C THR A 49 -4.42 0.53 -9.07
N PHE A 50 -4.13 1.40 -8.10
CA PHE A 50 -2.93 1.33 -7.28
C PHE A 50 -2.86 0.04 -6.46
N LYS A 51 -3.99 -0.36 -5.85
CA LYS A 51 -4.12 -1.64 -5.16
C LYS A 51 -3.82 -2.81 -6.08
N GLU A 52 -4.42 -2.83 -7.27
CA GLU A 52 -4.26 -3.92 -8.23
C GLU A 52 -2.80 -4.05 -8.71
N LEU A 53 -2.15 -2.91 -9.02
CA LEU A 53 -0.71 -2.87 -9.36
C LEU A 53 0.16 -3.50 -8.27
N LEU A 54 -0.16 -3.23 -7.00
CA LEU A 54 0.62 -3.67 -5.84
C LEU A 54 0.24 -5.06 -5.31
N THR A 55 -0.73 -5.75 -5.90
CA THR A 55 -1.20 -7.04 -5.36
C THR A 55 -1.36 -8.15 -6.40
N ARG A 56 -1.46 -7.81 -7.70
CA ARG A 56 -1.69 -8.81 -8.76
C ARG A 56 -0.45 -9.65 -9.06
N HIS A 57 0.66 -9.02 -9.44
CA HIS A 57 1.88 -9.70 -9.92
C HIS A 57 2.92 -9.81 -8.81
N LYS A 58 2.68 -10.71 -7.85
CA LYS A 58 3.40 -10.80 -6.56
C LYS A 58 4.92 -10.73 -6.66
N ALA A 59 5.54 -11.51 -7.55
CA ALA A 59 6.99 -11.52 -7.71
C ALA A 59 7.53 -10.17 -8.23
N THR A 60 6.82 -9.54 -9.18
CA THR A 60 7.21 -8.24 -9.74
C THR A 60 7.06 -7.13 -8.69
N VAL A 61 5.99 -7.19 -7.90
CA VAL A 61 5.77 -6.24 -6.79
C VAL A 61 6.84 -6.41 -5.72
N ALA A 62 7.19 -7.64 -5.34
CA ALA A 62 8.21 -7.92 -4.35
C ALA A 62 9.59 -7.36 -4.77
N GLU A 63 9.97 -7.56 -6.04
CA GLU A 63 11.18 -6.97 -6.62
C GLU A 63 11.13 -5.44 -6.56
N PHE A 64 10.02 -4.85 -7.02
CA PHE A 64 9.81 -3.40 -7.01
C PHE A 64 9.92 -2.82 -5.60
N LEU A 65 9.17 -3.35 -4.62
CA LEU A 65 9.15 -2.85 -3.24
C LEU A 65 10.50 -3.00 -2.55
N SER A 66 11.23 -4.09 -2.83
CA SER A 66 12.55 -4.31 -2.25
C SER A 66 13.57 -3.29 -2.78
N LYS A 67 13.56 -3.02 -4.11
CA LYS A 67 14.45 -2.06 -4.77
C LYS A 67 14.13 -0.61 -4.40
N ASN A 68 12.86 -0.30 -4.18
CA ASN A 68 12.34 1.05 -4.02
C ASN A 68 11.88 1.39 -2.60
N TYR A 69 12.31 0.57 -1.63
CA TYR A 69 11.78 0.56 -0.27
C TYR A 69 11.75 1.95 0.39
N GLU A 70 12.87 2.68 0.34
CA GLU A 70 13.02 3.96 1.07
C GLU A 70 12.01 5.00 0.62
N TRP A 71 11.98 5.33 -0.68
CA TRP A 71 11.08 6.37 -1.17
C TRP A 71 9.62 5.91 -1.16
N PHE A 72 9.35 4.63 -1.47
CA PHE A 72 7.99 4.13 -1.54
C PHE A 72 7.31 4.19 -0.18
N PHE A 73 7.95 3.65 0.87
CA PHE A 73 7.35 3.65 2.19
C PHE A 73 7.41 5.02 2.88
N ALA A 74 8.36 5.89 2.53
CA ALA A 74 8.33 7.28 2.98
C ALA A 74 7.08 8.01 2.46
N ASP A 75 6.79 7.92 1.15
CA ASP A 75 5.59 8.51 0.57
C ASP A 75 4.31 7.79 1.04
N TYR A 76 4.32 6.46 1.13
CA TYR A 76 3.16 5.69 1.60
C TYR A 76 2.75 6.06 3.01
N ASN A 77 3.72 6.17 3.92
CA ASN A 77 3.46 6.52 5.31
C ASN A 77 2.95 7.96 5.44
N SER A 78 3.71 8.93 4.91
CA SER A 78 3.42 10.35 5.08
C SER A 78 2.17 10.80 4.31
N LYS A 79 1.96 10.28 3.10
CA LYS A 79 0.84 10.72 2.24
C LYS A 79 -0.42 9.92 2.44
N LEU A 80 -0.36 8.63 2.79
CA LEU A 80 -1.55 7.77 2.88
C LEU A 80 -1.91 7.37 4.31
N LEU A 81 -0.98 6.82 5.09
CA LEU A 81 -1.26 6.37 6.45
C LEU A 81 -1.52 7.52 7.42
N GLU A 82 -0.80 8.63 7.25
CA GLU A 82 -0.95 9.86 8.04
C GLU A 82 -1.90 10.89 7.38
N SER A 83 -2.58 10.51 6.30
CA SER A 83 -3.53 11.39 5.60
C SER A 83 -4.65 11.86 6.53
N THR A 84 -5.11 13.11 6.38
CA THR A 84 -6.28 13.60 7.13
C THR A 84 -7.59 12.94 6.67
N ASN A 85 -7.62 12.42 5.45
CA ASN A 85 -8.77 11.73 4.88
C ASN A 85 -8.94 10.31 5.45
N TYR A 86 -10.02 10.11 6.21
CA TYR A 86 -10.37 8.84 6.82
C TYR A 86 -10.44 7.66 5.82
N ILE A 87 -11.04 7.87 4.65
CA ILE A 87 -11.22 6.81 3.64
C ILE A 87 -9.85 6.41 3.11
N THR A 88 -8.99 7.39 2.78
CA THR A 88 -7.61 7.16 2.34
C THR A 88 -6.83 6.36 3.37
N ARG A 89 -6.83 6.80 4.64
CA ARG A 89 -6.15 6.07 5.72
C ARG A 89 -6.65 4.64 5.82
N ARG A 90 -7.96 4.43 5.86
CA ARG A 90 -8.56 3.10 5.98
C ARG A 90 -8.14 2.16 4.85
N GLN A 91 -8.18 2.63 3.61
CA GLN A 91 -7.76 1.81 2.46
C GLN A 91 -6.25 1.55 2.45
N ALA A 92 -5.46 2.54 2.87
CA ALA A 92 -4.01 2.38 3.00
C ALA A 92 -3.63 1.37 4.07
N VAL A 93 -4.22 1.41 5.27
CA VAL A 93 -3.93 0.41 6.31
C VAL A 93 -4.27 -1.01 5.84
N LYS A 94 -5.40 -1.17 5.15
CA LYS A 94 -5.79 -2.46 4.57
C LYS A 94 -4.80 -2.94 3.50
N LEU A 95 -4.42 -2.06 2.57
CA LEU A 95 -3.46 -2.38 1.51
C LEU A 95 -2.08 -2.70 2.09
N LEU A 96 -1.65 -2.00 3.14
CA LEU A 96 -0.41 -2.31 3.85
C LEU A 96 -0.46 -3.74 4.42
N GLY A 97 -1.59 -4.13 5.01
CA GLY A 97 -1.83 -5.52 5.43
C GLY A 97 -1.69 -6.50 4.27
N ASP A 98 -2.40 -6.25 3.16
CA ASP A 98 -2.34 -7.10 1.96
C ASP A 98 -0.90 -7.26 1.43
N ILE A 99 -0.09 -6.19 1.47
CA ILE A 99 1.31 -6.21 1.01
C ILE A 99 2.21 -6.97 1.99
N LEU A 100 2.18 -6.64 3.28
CA LEU A 100 3.11 -7.19 4.26
C LEU A 100 2.80 -8.65 4.62
N LEU A 101 1.55 -9.09 4.48
CA LEU A 101 1.14 -10.47 4.72
C LEU A 101 1.43 -11.41 3.55
N ASP A 102 1.77 -10.89 2.37
CA ASP A 102 2.12 -11.74 1.24
C ASP A 102 3.49 -12.41 1.44
N ARG A 103 3.56 -13.72 1.21
CA ARG A 103 4.78 -14.52 1.40
C ARG A 103 5.93 -14.06 0.50
N SER A 104 5.63 -13.49 -0.66
CA SER A 104 6.64 -12.98 -1.60
C SER A 104 7.33 -11.71 -1.07
N ASN A 105 6.66 -11.00 -0.15
CA ASN A 105 7.14 -9.75 0.44
C ASN A 105 7.77 -9.96 1.84
N SER A 106 8.18 -11.18 2.19
CA SER A 106 8.73 -11.50 3.51
C SER A 106 9.91 -10.60 3.92
N PHE A 107 10.84 -10.34 2.99
CA PHE A 107 11.96 -9.43 3.20
C PHE A 107 11.50 -7.99 3.50
N VAL A 108 10.56 -7.48 2.70
CA VAL A 108 9.98 -6.13 2.87
C VAL A 108 9.24 -6.04 4.21
N MET A 109 8.49 -7.08 4.57
CA MET A 109 7.78 -7.18 5.84
C MET A 109 8.73 -7.11 7.03
N THR A 110 9.77 -7.95 7.04
CA THR A 110 10.77 -7.93 8.12
C THR A 110 11.43 -6.57 8.24
N ARG A 111 11.81 -5.94 7.12
CA ARG A 111 12.39 -4.59 7.11
C ARG A 111 11.40 -3.54 7.64
N TYR A 112 10.12 -3.65 7.30
CA TYR A 112 9.08 -2.70 7.70
C TYR A 112 8.79 -2.75 9.20
N VAL A 113 8.60 -3.94 9.77
CA VAL A 113 8.27 -4.11 11.21
C VAL A 113 9.47 -3.88 12.13
N SER A 114 10.69 -3.96 11.60
CA SER A 114 11.92 -3.67 12.33
C SER A 114 12.21 -2.17 12.48
N SER A 115 11.58 -1.32 11.65
CA SER A 115 11.72 0.13 11.75
C SER A 115 10.92 0.70 12.92
N ARG A 116 11.60 1.46 13.79
CA ARG A 116 10.97 2.14 14.93
C ARG A 116 9.92 3.16 14.49
N ASP A 117 10.18 3.88 13.40
CA ASP A 117 9.29 4.96 12.93
C ASP A 117 8.01 4.37 12.33
N ASN A 118 8.12 3.29 11.55
CA ASN A 118 6.96 2.55 11.05
C ASN A 118 6.13 1.96 12.20
N LEU A 119 6.79 1.44 13.24
CA LEU A 119 6.10 0.90 14.41
C LEU A 119 5.30 1.99 15.13
N ARG A 120 5.88 3.19 15.27
CA ARG A 120 5.18 4.33 15.88
C ARG A 120 3.89 4.66 15.13
N ILE A 121 3.93 4.66 13.80
CA ILE A 121 2.74 4.89 12.96
C ILE A 121 1.70 3.80 13.21
N LEU A 122 2.08 2.52 13.17
CA LEU A 122 1.17 1.40 13.43
C LEU A 122 0.55 1.47 14.84
N MET A 123 1.33 1.83 15.86
CA MET A 123 0.85 1.99 17.23
C MET A 123 -0.14 3.15 17.36
N ASN A 124 0.06 4.24 16.63
CA ASN A 124 -0.92 5.33 16.59
C ASN A 124 -2.22 4.88 15.91
N LEU A 125 -2.14 4.10 14.83
CA LEU A 125 -3.31 3.55 14.14
C LEU A 125 -4.12 2.58 15.02
N LEU A 126 -3.48 1.84 15.92
CA LEU A 126 -4.16 1.00 16.93
C LEU A 126 -4.94 1.82 17.97
N ARG A 127 -4.61 3.11 18.13
CA ARG A 127 -5.25 4.03 19.08
C ARG A 127 -6.29 4.94 18.44
N GLU A 128 -6.46 4.88 17.11
CA GLU A 128 -7.47 5.66 16.38
C GLU A 128 -8.88 5.36 16.89
N SER A 129 -9.79 6.33 16.87
CA SER A 129 -11.18 6.12 17.35
C SER A 129 -11.99 5.17 16.45
N SER A 130 -11.61 5.02 15.18
CA SER A 130 -12.30 4.14 14.24
C SER A 130 -11.93 2.67 14.46
N LYS A 131 -12.92 1.88 14.92
CA LYS A 131 -12.80 0.42 15.05
C LYS A 131 -12.33 -0.26 13.75
N SER A 132 -12.74 0.24 12.58
CA SER A 132 -12.32 -0.37 11.32
C SER A 132 -10.82 -0.20 11.05
N ILE A 133 -10.25 0.95 11.40
CA ILE A 133 -8.80 1.19 11.25
C ILE A 133 -8.04 0.37 12.30
N GLN A 134 -8.53 0.36 13.54
CA GLN A 134 -7.93 -0.44 14.61
C GLN A 134 -7.82 -1.92 14.25
N THR A 135 -8.90 -2.52 13.72
CA THR A 135 -8.91 -3.95 13.34
C THR A 135 -7.89 -4.25 12.24
N GLU A 136 -7.81 -3.43 11.19
CA GLU A 136 -6.84 -3.63 10.11
C GLU A 136 -5.40 -3.39 10.60
N ALA A 137 -5.17 -2.37 11.42
CA ALA A 137 -3.88 -2.12 12.05
C ALA A 137 -3.46 -3.30 12.96
N PHE A 138 -4.41 -3.93 13.64
CA PHE A 138 -4.16 -5.12 14.45
C PHE A 138 -3.74 -6.32 13.59
N HIS A 139 -4.36 -6.51 12.42
CA HIS A 139 -3.93 -7.56 11.48
C HIS A 139 -2.48 -7.37 11.04
N VAL A 140 -2.06 -6.13 10.74
CA VAL A 140 -0.66 -5.80 10.45
C VAL A 140 0.25 -6.06 11.67
N PHE A 141 -0.20 -5.65 12.86
CA PHE A 141 0.58 -5.79 14.08
C PHE A 141 0.81 -7.27 14.47
N LYS A 142 -0.17 -8.14 14.26
CA LYS A 142 -0.07 -9.59 14.55
C LYS A 142 1.09 -10.26 13.80
N VAL A 143 1.45 -9.76 12.62
CA VAL A 143 2.58 -10.28 11.82
C VAL A 143 3.88 -10.21 12.60
N ARG A 144 4.08 -9.12 13.35
CA ARG A 144 5.25 -8.94 14.21
C ARG A 144 5.31 -10.02 15.28
N THR A 145 4.24 -10.25 16.03
CA THR A 145 4.26 -11.27 17.09
C THR A 145 4.54 -12.67 16.53
N LEU A 146 4.02 -13.01 15.34
CA LEU A 146 4.29 -14.31 14.73
C LEU A 146 5.73 -14.46 14.22
N THR A 147 6.35 -13.38 13.71
CA THR A 147 7.75 -13.40 13.26
C THR A 147 8.74 -13.44 14.41
N PHE A 148 8.45 -12.78 15.54
CA PHE A 148 9.30 -12.82 16.74
C PHE A 148 9.15 -14.09 17.59
N VAL A 149 8.06 -14.85 17.43
CA VAL A 149 7.88 -16.14 18.14
C VAL A 149 8.61 -17.30 17.44
N HIS A 150 9.04 -17.12 16.19
CA HIS A 150 9.74 -18.15 15.40
C HIS A 150 11.17 -17.73 14.99
N ALA A 151 11.74 -16.70 15.63
CA ALA A 151 13.13 -16.26 15.48
C ALA A 151 13.88 -16.48 16.79
#